data_AF-A0A9P4W9N8-F1
#
_entry.id   AF-A0A9P4W9N8-F1
#
_cell.length_a   1.000
_cell.length_b   1.000
_cell.length_c   1.000
_cell.angle_alpha   90.00
_cell.angle_beta   90.00
_cell.angle_gamma   90.00
#
_symmetry.space_group_name_H-M   'P 1'
#
loop_
_entity.id
_entity.type
_entity.pdbx_description
1 polymer ?
#
loop_
_entity_poly.entity_id
_entity_poly.type
_entity_poly.pdbx_seq_one_letter_code
_entity_poly.pdbx_strand_id
1 'polypeptide(L)'
;MPNFPPLYKKPVPERLIPARYSIHDSDLDGYDSDDDWTDERNVRILPFNRNVFRTSHGAQTTDFLEISWLLRHGTTELWYEKPSNALLKRMNCAEESGTEADELTSSTAKPSETETPKVWASAALTTPTDKRIHVCDATHKQQDPEDSLIMTCKRCTVKKSNALQATDLAYCLVFSTAPSPNFMVPPGDNNNRQMYKLVKCGSREAAISEVFHAVGLHGLNLVFSCVMRASEDVLKRGGKFKRVSDLWMLGGADRDEEGVRVFY
;
A
#
# COMPACT_ATOMS: atom_id res chain seq x y z
N MET A 1 14.05 2.24 61.30
CA MET A 1 13.58 1.51 60.11
C MET A 1 12.79 2.47 59.25
N PRO A 2 13.21 2.79 58.01
CA PRO A 2 12.48 3.73 57.17
C PRO A 2 11.35 3.03 56.40
N ASN A 3 10.15 3.63 56.48
CA ASN A 3 8.94 3.25 55.76
C ASN A 3 9.09 3.57 54.26
N PHE A 4 9.04 2.54 53.40
CA PHE A 4 8.93 2.71 51.96
C PHE A 4 7.45 2.82 51.55
N PRO A 5 7.05 3.77 50.70
CA PRO A 5 5.70 3.85 50.17
C PRO A 5 5.43 2.73 49.13
N PRO A 6 4.16 2.34 48.91
CA PRO A 6 3.84 1.23 48.03
C PRO A 6 4.15 1.56 46.55
N LEU A 7 4.69 0.57 45.86
CA LEU A 7 5.00 0.58 44.44
C LEU A 7 3.77 0.96 43.61
N TYR A 8 3.86 2.07 42.88
CA TYR A 8 2.93 2.44 41.82
C TYR A 8 2.85 1.29 40.80
N LYS A 9 1.69 0.66 40.69
CA LYS A 9 1.39 -0.27 39.59
C LYS A 9 1.40 0.53 38.29
N LYS A 10 2.33 0.21 37.39
CA LYS A 10 2.28 0.71 36.01
C LYS A 10 0.95 0.24 35.38
N PRO A 11 0.15 1.14 34.77
CA PRO A 11 -1.01 0.72 34.02
C PRO A 11 -0.53 -0.15 32.85
N VAL A 12 -1.11 -1.34 32.76
CA VAL A 12 -1.05 -2.20 31.57
C VAL A 12 -1.61 -1.38 30.41
N PRO A 13 -0.96 -1.29 29.23
CA PRO A 13 -1.56 -0.62 28.09
C PRO A 13 -2.83 -1.39 27.71
N GLU A 14 -3.98 -0.82 28.05
CA GLU A 14 -5.27 -1.24 27.56
C GLU A 14 -5.22 -1.19 26.03
N ARG A 15 -5.40 -2.37 25.44
CA ARG A 15 -6.08 -2.63 24.16
C ARG A 15 -5.93 -1.52 23.11
N LEU A 16 -5.15 -1.84 22.07
CA LEU A 16 -5.22 -1.23 20.74
C LEU A 16 -6.63 -0.69 20.48
N ILE A 17 -6.75 0.63 20.40
CA ILE A 17 -8.01 1.33 20.16
C ILE A 17 -8.60 0.77 18.86
N PRO A 18 -9.73 0.05 18.89
CA PRO A 18 -10.45 -0.27 17.67
C PRO A 18 -10.89 1.06 17.05
N ALA A 19 -10.71 1.24 15.74
CA ALA A 19 -11.35 2.33 15.03
C ALA A 19 -12.85 2.28 15.35
N ARG A 20 -13.36 3.28 16.08
CA ARG A 20 -14.79 3.39 16.35
C ARG A 20 -15.45 3.87 15.07
N TYR A 21 -16.25 3.00 14.49
CA TYR A 21 -17.21 3.36 13.44
C TYR A 21 -18.30 4.20 14.12
N SER A 22 -18.51 5.40 13.59
CA SER A 22 -19.62 6.25 14.02
C SER A 22 -20.90 5.65 13.43
N ILE A 23 -21.50 4.70 14.14
CA ILE A 23 -22.91 4.38 13.91
C ILE A 23 -23.66 5.60 14.43
N HIS A 24 -24.32 6.33 13.54
CA HIS A 24 -25.29 7.33 13.96
C HIS A 24 -26.37 6.59 14.76
N ASP A 25 -26.47 6.91 16.05
CA ASP A 25 -27.64 6.57 16.86
C ASP A 25 -28.85 7.27 16.24
N SER A 26 -29.62 6.51 15.46
CA SER A 26 -31.02 6.80 15.20
C SER A 26 -31.81 5.52 15.44
N ASP A 27 -32.05 5.25 16.73
CA ASP A 27 -33.25 4.53 17.15
C ASP A 27 -34.46 5.32 16.60
N LEU A 28 -35.18 4.76 15.63
CA LEU A 28 -36.65 4.78 15.51
C LEU A 28 -37.08 4.18 14.15
N ASP A 29 -37.83 3.09 14.28
CA ASP A 29 -38.89 2.57 13.41
C ASP A 29 -38.51 2.00 12.03
N GLY A 30 -38.85 0.71 11.91
CA GLY A 30 -38.55 -0.11 10.75
C GLY A 30 -39.26 0.33 9.49
N TYR A 31 -38.49 0.38 8.41
CA TYR A 31 -38.92 0.03 7.06
C TYR A 31 -37.77 -0.72 6.40
N ASP A 32 -38.10 -1.91 5.90
CA ASP A 32 -37.25 -2.78 5.10
C ASP A 32 -36.89 -2.04 3.81
N SER A 33 -35.66 -1.52 3.74
CA SER A 33 -35.09 -0.89 2.54
C SER A 33 -33.78 -1.58 2.25
N ASP A 34 -33.86 -2.61 1.41
CA ASP A 34 -32.72 -3.20 0.70
C ASP A 34 -32.03 -2.14 -0.18
N ASP A 35 -31.23 -1.23 0.41
CA ASP A 35 -30.22 -0.40 -0.31
C ASP A 35 -29.39 0.52 0.61
N ASP A 36 -28.90 0.05 1.76
CA ASP A 36 -27.95 0.82 2.59
C ASP A 36 -26.48 0.42 2.36
N TRP A 37 -26.02 0.52 1.10
CA TRP A 37 -24.60 0.37 0.74
C TRP A 37 -23.81 1.70 0.81
N THR A 38 -24.37 2.73 1.44
CA THR A 38 -23.88 4.11 1.23
C THR A 38 -22.95 4.71 2.30
N ASP A 39 -22.65 4.04 3.42
CA ASP A 39 -21.91 4.73 4.52
C ASP A 39 -20.53 4.16 4.91
N GLU A 40 -19.98 3.15 4.22
CA GLU A 40 -18.66 2.59 4.61
C GLU A 40 -17.43 3.28 3.98
N ARG A 41 -17.63 4.21 3.04
CA ARG A 41 -16.52 4.82 2.27
C ARG A 41 -15.94 6.05 2.95
N ASN A 42 -16.69 6.78 3.76
CA ASN A 42 -16.18 7.94 4.49
C ASN A 42 -15.77 7.52 5.90
N VAL A 43 -14.47 7.43 6.14
CA VAL A 43 -13.92 7.02 7.44
C VAL A 43 -13.31 8.22 8.14
N ARG A 44 -13.63 8.40 9.43
CA ARG A 44 -13.01 9.42 10.27
C ARG A 44 -11.80 8.85 11.00
N ILE A 45 -10.64 9.47 10.83
CA ILE A 45 -9.40 9.10 11.54
C ILE A 45 -9.37 9.82 12.88
N LEU A 46 -9.56 9.06 13.97
CA LEU A 46 -9.94 9.61 15.28
C LEU A 46 -8.86 10.30 16.15
N PRO A 47 -7.53 10.22 15.92
CA PRO A 47 -6.61 11.18 16.56
C PRO A 47 -6.44 12.50 15.79
N PHE A 48 -6.72 12.53 14.48
CA PHE A 48 -6.50 13.71 13.64
C PHE A 48 -7.78 14.44 13.26
N ASN A 49 -8.93 13.88 13.64
CA ASN A 49 -10.25 14.43 13.33
C ASN A 49 -10.47 14.67 11.82
N ARG A 50 -9.86 13.84 10.96
CA ARG A 50 -9.90 14.00 9.50
C ARG A 50 -10.84 12.98 8.87
N ASN A 51 -11.71 13.44 7.98
CA ASN A 51 -12.53 12.56 7.15
C ASN A 51 -11.72 12.13 5.94
N VAL A 52 -11.85 10.85 5.58
CA VAL A 52 -11.09 10.22 4.51
C VAL A 52 -12.02 9.39 3.66
N PHE A 53 -11.89 9.52 2.35
CA PHE A 53 -12.62 8.67 1.42
C PHE A 53 -11.81 7.39 1.13
N ARG A 54 -12.30 6.25 1.58
CA ARG A 54 -11.71 4.93 1.37
C ARG A 54 -12.29 4.31 0.10
N THR A 55 -11.42 3.94 -0.84
CA THR A 55 -11.78 3.09 -1.97
C THR A 55 -11.56 1.62 -1.61
N SER A 56 -12.57 0.80 -1.85
CA SER A 56 -12.57 -0.63 -1.50
C SER A 56 -12.13 -1.55 -2.65
N HIS A 57 -12.05 -1.02 -3.88
CA HIS A 57 -11.67 -1.82 -5.04
C HIS A 57 -10.16 -2.07 -5.07
N GLY A 58 -9.75 -3.28 -5.46
CA GLY A 58 -8.35 -3.59 -5.69
C GLY A 58 -7.76 -2.77 -6.84
N ALA A 59 -6.45 -2.50 -6.78
CA ALA A 59 -5.78 -1.77 -7.85
C ALA A 59 -5.77 -2.60 -9.14
N GLN A 60 -6.03 -1.92 -10.26
CA GLN A 60 -6.02 -2.52 -11.59
C GLN A 60 -4.67 -2.27 -12.28
N THR A 61 -4.45 -2.98 -13.39
CA THR A 61 -3.25 -2.80 -14.21
C THR A 61 -3.11 -1.38 -14.74
N THR A 62 -4.23 -0.70 -15.03
CA THR A 62 -4.22 0.70 -15.46
C THR A 62 -3.64 1.61 -14.38
N ASP A 63 -4.03 1.42 -13.12
CA ASP A 63 -3.52 2.21 -11.98
C ASP A 63 -2.02 1.96 -11.77
N PHE A 64 -1.59 0.71 -11.94
CA PHE A 64 -0.18 0.34 -11.87
C PHE A 64 0.65 1.01 -12.98
N LEU A 65 0.16 1.03 -14.23
CA LEU A 65 0.87 1.66 -15.34
C LEU A 65 1.07 3.16 -15.11
N GLU A 66 0.08 3.83 -14.53
CA GLU A 66 0.09 5.27 -14.23
C GLU A 66 1.20 5.65 -13.23
N ILE A 67 1.54 4.75 -12.30
CA ILE A 67 2.56 4.97 -11.25
C ILE A 67 3.88 4.22 -11.49
N SER A 68 3.94 3.34 -12.49
CA SER A 68 5.08 2.46 -12.74
C SER A 68 6.40 3.20 -12.96
N TRP A 69 6.37 4.39 -13.57
CA TRP A 69 7.55 5.24 -13.77
C TRP A 69 8.20 5.64 -12.44
N LEU A 70 7.40 5.90 -11.41
CA LEU A 70 7.88 6.29 -10.08
C LEU A 70 8.50 5.08 -9.37
N LEU A 71 7.95 3.89 -9.56
CA LEU A 71 8.54 2.66 -9.02
C LEU A 71 9.88 2.31 -9.69
N ARG A 72 10.08 2.70 -10.95
CA ARG A 72 11.32 2.44 -11.71
C ARG A 72 12.43 3.43 -11.37
N HIS A 73 12.12 4.72 -11.39
CA HIS A 73 13.15 5.77 -11.35
C HIS A 73 13.06 6.64 -10.09
N GLY A 74 12.01 6.49 -9.28
CA GLY A 74 11.79 7.30 -8.09
C GLY A 74 12.65 6.85 -6.92
N THR A 75 13.25 7.83 -6.23
CA THR A 75 13.88 7.65 -4.93
C THR A 75 12.83 7.79 -3.83
N THR A 76 13.01 7.05 -2.75
CA THR A 76 12.11 7.13 -1.59
C THR A 76 12.19 8.49 -0.92
N GLU A 77 11.07 8.93 -0.34
CA GLU A 77 10.95 10.17 0.44
C GLU A 77 11.05 11.49 -0.35
N LEU A 78 11.24 11.44 -1.67
CA LEU A 78 11.25 12.62 -2.54
C LEU A 78 9.92 12.84 -3.27
N TRP A 79 9.62 14.11 -3.55
CA TRP A 79 8.45 14.50 -4.35
C TRP A 79 8.81 14.61 -5.82
N TYR A 80 7.92 14.12 -6.68
CA TYR A 80 8.08 14.10 -8.12
C TYR A 80 6.82 14.60 -8.81
N GLU A 81 7.00 15.38 -9.86
CA GLU A 81 5.93 15.64 -10.82
C GLU A 81 5.89 14.52 -11.85
N LYS A 82 4.71 14.21 -12.39
CA LYS A 82 4.61 13.23 -13.46
C LYS A 82 5.41 13.74 -14.68
N PRO A 83 6.44 13.00 -15.12
CA PRO A 83 7.21 13.38 -16.29
C PRO A 83 6.35 13.29 -17.56
N SER A 84 6.73 14.03 -18.59
CA SER A 84 6.05 13.94 -19.88
C SER A 84 6.26 12.56 -20.50
N ASN A 85 5.29 12.09 -21.30
CA ASN A 85 5.42 10.83 -22.03
C ASN A 85 6.65 10.81 -22.96
N ALA A 86 7.08 11.97 -23.45
CA ALA A 86 8.29 12.08 -24.27
C ALA A 86 9.55 11.81 -23.43
N LEU A 87 9.64 12.37 -22.22
CA LEU A 87 10.75 12.11 -21.31
C LEU A 87 10.81 10.64 -20.91
N LEU A 88 9.67 10.05 -20.52
CA LEU A 88 9.60 8.62 -20.19
C LEU A 88 10.04 7.71 -21.33
N LYS A 89 9.66 8.03 -22.57
CA LYS A 89 10.12 7.27 -23.75
C LYS A 89 11.63 7.35 -23.92
N ARG A 90 12.23 8.53 -23.76
CA ARG A 90 13.69 8.70 -23.86
C ARG A 90 14.42 7.88 -22.79
N MET A 91 13.91 7.92 -21.55
CA MET A 91 14.49 7.15 -20.44
C MET A 91 14.42 5.65 -20.73
N ASN A 92 13.27 5.13 -21.15
CA ASN A 92 13.14 3.72 -21.52
C ASN A 92 14.09 3.33 -22.67
N CYS A 93 14.22 4.16 -23.72
CA CYS A 93 15.15 3.89 -24.82
C CYS A 93 16.63 3.91 -24.37
N ALA A 94 17.00 4.79 -23.43
CA ALA A 94 18.34 4.82 -22.86
C ALA A 94 18.62 3.50 -22.12
N GLU A 95 17.68 3.03 -21.29
CA GLU A 95 17.80 1.75 -20.57
C GLU A 95 17.91 0.56 -21.52
N GLU A 96 17.06 0.50 -22.57
CA GLU A 96 17.11 -0.55 -23.59
C GLU A 96 18.45 -0.57 -24.35
N SER A 97 19.08 0.59 -24.51
CA SER A 97 20.39 0.73 -25.14
C SER A 97 21.58 0.47 -24.20
N GLY A 98 21.33 0.19 -22.91
CA GLY A 98 22.37 0.03 -21.90
C GLY A 98 23.06 1.34 -21.47
N THR A 99 22.45 2.48 -21.78
CA THR A 99 22.91 3.81 -21.37
C THR A 99 22.21 4.22 -20.08
N GLU A 100 22.89 4.95 -19.22
CA GLU A 100 22.30 5.50 -18.00
C GLU A 100 21.14 6.44 -18.35
N ALA A 101 19.96 6.19 -17.78
CA ALA A 101 18.78 7.03 -18.02
C ALA A 101 18.87 8.35 -17.24
N ASP A 102 18.27 9.40 -17.78
CA ASP A 102 18.14 10.69 -17.08
C ASP A 102 17.48 10.49 -15.70
N GLU A 103 18.02 11.14 -14.65
CA GLU A 103 17.41 11.11 -13.32
C GLU A 103 16.09 11.90 -13.28
N LEU A 104 15.10 11.40 -12.52
CA LEU A 104 13.87 12.15 -12.28
C LEU A 104 14.18 13.42 -11.48
N THR A 105 13.75 14.56 -12.01
CA THR A 105 13.87 15.83 -11.29
C THR A 105 12.93 15.84 -10.08
N SER A 106 13.50 15.88 -8.88
CA SER A 106 12.73 16.06 -7.64
C SER A 106 12.16 17.47 -7.57
N SER A 107 10.90 17.60 -7.15
CA SER A 107 10.25 18.89 -6.93
C SER A 107 10.35 19.31 -5.45
N THR A 108 10.51 20.61 -5.20
CA THR A 108 10.57 21.20 -3.84
C THR A 108 9.21 21.66 -3.32
N ALA A 109 8.13 21.33 -4.02
CA ALA A 109 6.82 21.86 -3.68
C ALA A 109 6.23 21.21 -2.42
N LYS A 110 5.56 22.04 -1.62
CA LYS A 110 4.98 21.66 -0.35
C LYS A 110 3.56 21.11 -0.58
N PRO A 111 3.20 19.97 0.03
CA PRO A 111 1.85 19.43 -0.05
C PRO A 111 0.83 20.45 0.50
N SER A 112 -0.32 20.60 -0.17
CA SER A 112 -1.47 21.31 0.40
C SER A 112 -2.53 20.35 0.88
N GLU A 113 -3.06 20.62 2.07
CA GLU A 113 -4.08 19.81 2.73
C GLU A 113 -5.52 20.19 2.32
N THR A 114 -5.70 20.79 1.14
CA THR A 114 -6.93 21.49 0.76
C THR A 114 -8.09 20.57 0.40
N GLU A 115 -7.84 19.29 0.12
CA GLU A 115 -8.87 18.32 -0.28
C GLU A 115 -9.06 17.22 0.76
N THR A 116 -10.28 16.68 0.85
CA THR A 116 -10.55 15.46 1.63
C THR A 116 -9.68 14.33 1.08
N PRO A 117 -8.75 13.76 1.87
CA PRO A 117 -7.82 12.79 1.34
C PRO A 117 -8.53 11.48 0.98
N LYS A 118 -8.01 10.85 -0.06
CA LYS A 118 -8.45 9.55 -0.58
C LYS A 118 -7.46 8.47 -0.15
N VAL A 119 -7.96 7.36 0.37
CA VAL A 119 -7.15 6.19 0.74
C VAL A 119 -7.54 5.00 -0.11
N TRP A 120 -6.58 4.59 -0.94
CA TRP A 120 -6.66 3.33 -1.65
C TRP A 120 -6.20 2.17 -0.77
N ALA A 121 -7.16 1.45 -0.20
CA ALA A 121 -6.90 0.22 0.56
C ALA A 121 -6.71 -0.96 -0.41
N SER A 122 -5.57 -1.00 -1.12
CA SER A 122 -5.26 -2.06 -2.09
C SER A 122 -5.13 -3.44 -1.42
N ALA A 123 -5.02 -4.50 -2.22
CA ALA A 123 -4.80 -5.85 -1.70
C ALA A 123 -3.48 -5.95 -0.90
N ALA A 124 -2.49 -5.12 -1.21
CA ALA A 124 -1.20 -5.07 -0.53
C ALA A 124 -1.32 -4.72 0.96
N LEU A 125 -2.25 -3.83 1.32
CA LEU A 125 -2.43 -3.37 2.71
C LEU A 125 -3.45 -4.20 3.49
N THR A 126 -4.36 -4.87 2.78
CA THR A 126 -5.48 -5.61 3.39
C THR A 126 -5.22 -7.11 3.50
N THR A 127 -4.38 -7.68 2.62
CA THR A 127 -4.08 -9.11 2.62
C THR A 127 -3.12 -9.45 3.78
N PRO A 128 -3.52 -10.28 4.74
CA PRO A 128 -2.62 -10.70 5.79
C PRO A 128 -1.63 -11.74 5.26
N THR A 129 -0.43 -11.77 5.82
CA THR A 129 0.66 -12.67 5.40
C THR A 129 0.36 -14.14 5.68
N ASP A 130 -0.62 -14.44 6.54
CA ASP A 130 -1.07 -15.77 6.94
C ASP A 130 -2.36 -16.23 6.24
N LYS A 131 -2.84 -15.50 5.22
CA LYS A 131 -4.07 -15.85 4.49
C LYS A 131 -4.02 -17.32 4.06
N ARG A 132 -5.06 -18.09 4.41
CA ARG A 132 -5.15 -19.52 4.08
C ARG A 132 -4.97 -19.71 2.58
N ILE A 133 -3.96 -20.47 2.20
CA ILE A 133 -3.63 -20.71 0.79
C ILE A 133 -4.41 -21.93 0.32
N HIS A 134 -5.29 -21.71 -0.65
CA HIS A 134 -6.20 -22.73 -1.19
C HIS A 134 -5.55 -23.63 -2.25
N VAL A 135 -4.36 -23.26 -2.75
CA VAL A 135 -3.67 -24.01 -3.81
C VAL A 135 -2.76 -25.08 -3.19
N CYS A 136 -3.19 -26.33 -3.28
CA CYS A 136 -2.46 -27.53 -2.88
C CYS A 136 -1.96 -28.30 -4.12
N ASP A 137 -0.68 -28.71 -4.11
CA ASP A 137 -0.17 -29.67 -5.10
C ASP A 137 -0.88 -31.02 -4.95
N ALA A 138 -1.28 -31.61 -6.06
CA ALA A 138 -2.15 -32.79 -6.12
C ALA A 138 -1.64 -34.01 -5.32
N THR A 139 -0.35 -34.07 -5.00
CA THR A 139 0.28 -35.16 -4.25
C THR A 139 -0.17 -35.25 -2.78
N HIS A 140 -0.63 -34.16 -2.16
CA HIS A 140 -1.08 -34.16 -0.77
C HIS A 140 -2.60 -34.37 -0.60
N LYS A 141 -3.38 -34.35 -1.70
CA LYS A 141 -4.83 -34.56 -1.64
C LYS A 141 -5.23 -36.02 -1.37
N GLN A 142 -4.31 -36.97 -1.56
CA GLN A 142 -4.60 -38.40 -1.50
C GLN A 142 -4.17 -39.10 -0.20
N GLN A 143 -3.42 -38.43 0.69
CA GLN A 143 -2.82 -39.10 1.86
C GLN A 143 -3.65 -39.02 3.14
N ASP A 144 -4.59 -38.07 3.26
CA ASP A 144 -5.46 -37.95 4.44
C ASP A 144 -6.92 -37.68 4.02
N PRO A 145 -7.83 -38.65 4.17
CA PRO A 145 -9.24 -38.48 3.79
C PRO A 145 -10.01 -37.49 4.69
N GLU A 146 -9.53 -37.19 5.90
CA GLU A 146 -10.15 -36.17 6.77
C GLU A 146 -9.85 -34.72 6.34
N ASP A 147 -8.71 -34.47 5.68
CA ASP A 147 -8.30 -33.14 5.18
C ASP A 147 -8.93 -32.79 3.82
N SER A 148 -9.68 -33.72 3.22
CA SER A 148 -10.26 -33.59 1.87
C SER A 148 -11.52 -32.71 1.79
N LEU A 149 -12.17 -32.42 2.93
CA LEU A 149 -13.35 -31.56 3.02
C LEU A 149 -13.00 -30.06 3.12
N ILE A 150 -11.74 -29.75 3.46
CA ILE A 150 -11.28 -28.36 3.58
C ILE A 150 -10.45 -28.06 2.34
N MET A 151 -10.88 -27.10 1.51
CA MET A 151 -10.19 -26.66 0.30
C MET A 151 -8.81 -25.99 0.56
N THR A 152 -8.11 -26.36 1.63
CA THR A 152 -6.81 -25.83 2.06
C THR A 152 -5.97 -26.98 2.61
N CYS A 153 -4.81 -27.26 2.02
CA CYS A 153 -3.87 -28.22 2.58
C CYS A 153 -2.97 -27.52 3.61
N LYS A 154 -3.08 -27.93 4.87
CA LYS A 154 -2.31 -27.36 5.99
C LYS A 154 -0.81 -27.39 5.73
N ARG A 155 -0.27 -28.49 5.19
CA ARG A 155 1.16 -28.61 4.84
C ARG A 155 1.59 -27.59 3.79
N CYS A 156 0.80 -27.41 2.72
CA CYS A 156 1.10 -26.43 1.67
C CYS A 156 0.98 -25.00 2.18
N THR A 157 -0.03 -24.70 2.99
CA THR A 157 -0.21 -23.38 3.61
C THR A 157 0.97 -23.03 4.51
N VAL A 158 1.41 -23.94 5.38
CA VAL A 158 2.57 -23.73 6.26
C VAL A 158 3.85 -23.53 5.45
N LYS A 159 4.12 -24.39 4.45
CA LYS A 159 5.32 -24.28 3.61
C LYS A 159 5.40 -22.92 2.90
N LYS A 160 4.29 -22.49 2.28
CA LYS A 160 4.23 -21.22 1.54
C LYS A 160 4.26 -20.00 2.46
N SER A 161 3.60 -20.07 3.61
CA SER A 161 3.67 -19.02 4.64
C SER A 161 5.09 -18.85 5.16
N ASN A 162 5.77 -19.94 5.52
CA ASN A 162 7.17 -19.90 5.97
C ASN A 162 8.10 -19.34 4.89
N ALA A 163 7.88 -19.70 3.62
CA ALA A 163 8.67 -19.18 2.51
C ALA A 163 8.47 -17.67 2.31
N LEU A 164 7.23 -17.19 2.46
CA LEU A 164 6.92 -15.76 2.44
C LEU A 164 7.55 -15.02 3.62
N GLN A 165 7.48 -15.58 4.83
CA GLN A 165 8.10 -14.99 6.03
C GLN A 165 9.63 -14.94 5.95
N ALA A 166 10.24 -15.90 5.25
CA ALA A 166 11.68 -15.92 5.00
C ALA A 166 12.12 -14.96 3.88
N THR A 167 11.18 -14.34 3.17
CA THR A 167 11.46 -13.41 2.08
C THR A 167 11.33 -11.98 2.58
N ASP A 168 12.37 -11.17 2.37
CA ASP A 168 12.29 -9.73 2.65
C ASP A 168 11.33 -9.06 1.68
N LEU A 169 10.26 -8.46 2.22
CA LEU A 169 9.24 -7.75 1.45
C LEU A 169 9.43 -6.24 1.56
N ALA A 170 9.15 -5.54 0.47
CA ALA A 170 9.08 -4.09 0.41
C ALA A 170 7.65 -3.68 0.04
N TYR A 171 6.97 -3.06 1.01
CA TYR A 171 5.67 -2.43 0.84
C TYR A 171 5.87 -1.03 0.28
N CYS A 172 5.47 -0.81 -0.97
CA CYS A 172 5.60 0.47 -1.64
C CYS A 172 4.28 1.22 -1.58
N LEU A 173 4.33 2.45 -1.09
CA LEU A 173 3.22 3.37 -0.98
C LEU A 173 3.47 4.56 -1.91
N VAL A 174 2.50 4.88 -2.75
CA VAL A 174 2.55 6.09 -3.57
C VAL A 174 1.53 7.06 -3.02
N PHE A 175 2.04 8.13 -2.41
CA PHE A 175 1.25 9.26 -1.97
C PHE A 175 1.17 10.31 -3.07
N SER A 176 0.09 11.07 -3.08
CA SER A 176 -0.04 12.24 -3.92
C SER A 176 -0.65 13.42 -3.17
N THR A 177 -0.38 14.61 -3.68
CA THR A 177 -0.91 15.87 -3.18
C THR A 177 -1.09 16.83 -4.35
N ALA A 178 -2.05 17.74 -4.22
CA ALA A 178 -2.13 18.90 -5.09
C ALA A 178 -1.15 19.97 -4.58
N PRO A 179 -0.55 20.78 -5.46
CA PRO A 179 0.22 21.94 -5.02
C PRO A 179 -0.72 22.94 -4.33
N SER A 180 -0.26 23.55 -3.25
CA SER A 180 -0.93 24.74 -2.72
C SER A 180 -0.91 25.81 -3.82
N PRO A 181 -2.04 26.46 -4.16
CA PRO A 181 -1.98 27.68 -4.94
C PRO A 181 -1.20 28.69 -4.10
N ASN A 182 0.08 28.89 -4.43
CA ASN A 182 0.85 29.99 -3.87
C ASN A 182 0.19 31.29 -4.35
N PHE A 183 -0.66 31.88 -3.51
CA PHE A 183 -1.37 33.14 -3.79
C PHE A 183 -0.42 34.33 -4.10
N MET A 184 0.89 34.16 -3.91
CA MET A 184 1.94 35.16 -4.11
C MET A 184 2.76 34.95 -5.39
N VAL A 185 2.51 33.89 -6.17
CA VAL A 185 3.22 33.63 -7.45
C VAL A 185 2.24 33.92 -8.59
N PRO A 186 2.62 34.70 -9.63
CA PRO A 186 1.77 34.94 -10.78
C PRO A 186 1.27 33.61 -11.38
N PRO A 187 0.10 33.58 -12.04
CA PRO A 187 -0.40 32.37 -12.69
C PRO A 187 0.52 32.01 -13.86
N GLY A 188 1.58 31.25 -13.57
CA GLY A 188 2.35 30.49 -14.53
C GLY A 188 1.75 29.10 -14.64
N ASP A 189 1.74 28.55 -15.85
CA ASP A 189 1.06 27.32 -16.30
C ASP A 189 1.40 26.00 -15.55
N ASN A 190 2.10 26.04 -14.41
CA ASN A 190 2.59 24.85 -13.70
C ASN A 190 2.03 24.65 -12.29
N ASN A 191 1.18 25.55 -11.77
CA ASN A 191 0.71 25.47 -10.37
C ASN A 191 -0.35 24.39 -10.07
N ASN A 192 -0.76 23.58 -11.06
CA ASN A 192 -1.81 22.56 -10.90
C ASN A 192 -1.32 21.12 -11.10
N ARG A 193 0.00 20.87 -11.13
CA ARG A 193 0.51 19.52 -11.40
C ARG A 193 0.49 18.68 -10.13
N GLN A 194 -0.20 17.54 -10.20
CA GLN A 194 -0.20 16.57 -9.11
C GLN A 194 1.23 16.08 -8.85
N MET A 195 1.59 16.06 -7.57
CA MET A 195 2.88 15.56 -7.12
C MET A 195 2.72 14.20 -6.48
N TYR A 196 3.74 13.37 -6.63
CA TYR A 196 3.78 12.00 -6.14
C TYR A 196 5.00 11.79 -5.26
N LYS A 197 4.85 11.00 -4.19
CA LYS A 197 5.92 10.58 -3.29
C LYS A 197 5.90 9.08 -3.14
N LEU A 198 7.05 8.44 -3.33
CA LEU A 198 7.23 7.01 -3.08
C LEU A 198 7.79 6.80 -1.67
N VAL A 199 7.14 5.94 -0.89
CA VAL A 199 7.61 5.49 0.42
C VAL A 199 7.71 3.96 0.40
N LYS A 200 8.77 3.41 1.00
CA LYS A 200 8.98 1.96 1.11
C LYS A 200 9.06 1.54 2.58
N CYS A 201 8.26 0.56 2.95
CA CYS A 201 8.22 0.00 4.30
C CYS A 201 8.59 -1.49 4.27
N GLY A 202 9.27 -1.99 5.31
CA GLY A 202 9.69 -3.40 5.40
C GLY A 202 8.59 -4.36 5.90
N SER A 203 7.47 -3.83 6.40
CA SER A 203 6.34 -4.65 6.89
C SER A 203 5.00 -4.00 6.58
N ARG A 204 3.95 -4.82 6.59
CA ARG A 204 2.57 -4.36 6.38
C ARG A 204 2.16 -3.38 7.48
N GLU A 205 2.49 -3.70 8.72
CA GLU A 205 2.13 -2.88 9.88
C GLU A 205 2.83 -1.51 9.83
N ALA A 206 4.10 -1.46 9.41
CA ALA A 206 4.80 -0.21 9.17
C ALA A 206 4.16 0.59 8.01
N ALA A 207 3.76 -0.08 6.93
CA ALA A 207 3.05 0.56 5.82
C ALA A 207 1.70 1.14 6.25
N ILE A 208 0.91 0.40 7.03
CA ILE A 208 -0.38 0.87 7.57
C ILE A 208 -0.18 2.07 8.49
N SER A 209 0.82 2.02 9.37
CA SER A 209 1.18 3.13 10.25
C SER A 209 1.56 4.39 9.45
N GLU A 210 2.35 4.21 8.40
CA GLU A 210 2.74 5.32 7.52
C GLU A 210 1.52 5.93 6.82
N VAL A 211 0.63 5.10 6.27
CA VAL A 211 -0.63 5.57 5.67
C VAL A 211 -1.47 6.33 6.69
N PHE A 212 -1.58 5.82 7.91
CA PHE A 212 -2.33 6.48 8.97
C PHE A 212 -1.81 7.88 9.29
N HIS A 213 -0.49 8.05 9.39
CA HIS A 213 0.13 9.35 9.60
C HIS A 213 0.06 10.25 8.36
N ALA A 214 0.46 9.76 7.19
CA ALA A 214 0.46 10.54 5.95
C ALA A 214 -0.92 11.07 5.59
N VAL A 215 -1.95 10.23 5.69
CA VAL A 215 -3.32 10.61 5.36
C VAL A 215 -3.95 11.41 6.49
N GLY A 216 -3.83 10.91 7.73
CA GLY A 216 -4.51 11.49 8.87
C GLY A 216 -3.90 12.82 9.31
N LEU A 217 -2.58 12.86 9.51
CA LEU A 217 -1.87 14.05 9.96
C LEU A 217 -1.67 15.04 8.80
N HIS A 218 -1.15 14.58 7.66
CA HIS A 218 -0.72 15.45 6.56
C HIS A 218 -1.75 15.60 5.43
N GLY A 219 -2.90 14.92 5.51
CA GLY A 219 -3.94 15.05 4.48
C GLY A 219 -3.51 14.56 3.08
N LEU A 220 -2.55 13.65 3.00
CA LEU A 220 -2.08 13.13 1.71
C LEU A 220 -3.04 12.08 1.15
N ASN A 221 -3.11 11.99 -0.17
CA ASN A 221 -3.86 10.94 -0.85
C ASN A 221 -2.97 9.71 -1.04
N LEU A 222 -3.39 8.53 -0.58
CA LEU A 222 -2.76 7.27 -0.98
C LEU A 222 -3.38 6.83 -2.31
N VAL A 223 -2.63 6.96 -3.41
CA VAL A 223 -3.13 6.67 -4.77
C VAL A 223 -2.79 5.28 -5.26
N PHE A 224 -1.75 4.65 -4.71
CA PHE A 224 -1.40 3.28 -5.06
C PHE A 224 -0.58 2.64 -3.95
N SER A 225 -0.71 1.32 -3.80
CA SER A 225 0.17 0.54 -2.92
C SER A 225 0.39 -0.86 -3.49
N CYS A 226 1.61 -1.37 -3.35
CA CYS A 226 1.97 -2.72 -3.78
C CYS A 226 3.02 -3.35 -2.88
N VAL A 227 3.23 -4.65 -3.04
CA VAL A 227 4.32 -5.41 -2.41
C VAL A 227 5.21 -6.01 -3.47
N MET A 228 6.52 -5.85 -3.28
CA MET A 228 7.57 -6.49 -4.06
C MET A 228 8.58 -7.14 -3.12
N ARG A 229 9.52 -7.94 -3.64
CA ARG A 229 10.66 -8.40 -2.85
C ARG A 229 11.68 -7.29 -2.67
N ALA A 230 12.20 -7.10 -1.46
CA ALA A 230 13.19 -6.07 -1.18
C ALA A 230 14.51 -6.29 -1.93
N SER A 231 14.87 -7.54 -2.20
CA SER A 231 16.06 -7.90 -2.98
C SER A 231 15.93 -7.66 -4.49
N GLU A 232 14.71 -7.36 -4.97
CA GLU A 232 14.46 -7.15 -6.40
C GLU A 232 14.69 -5.68 -6.75
N ASP A 233 15.81 -5.43 -7.42
CA ASP A 233 16.14 -4.13 -7.99
C ASP A 233 15.49 -4.01 -9.38
N VAL A 234 14.59 -3.03 -9.51
CA VAL A 234 13.77 -2.82 -10.71
C VAL A 234 14.64 -2.53 -11.93
N LEU A 235 15.72 -1.76 -11.75
CA LEU A 235 16.62 -1.38 -12.84
C LEU A 235 17.45 -2.60 -13.29
N LYS A 236 17.92 -3.43 -12.35
CA LYS A 236 18.71 -4.63 -12.66
C LYS A 236 17.91 -5.75 -13.34
N ARG A 237 16.58 -5.73 -13.26
CA ARG A 237 15.69 -6.70 -13.92
C ARG A 237 15.04 -6.16 -15.20
N GLY A 238 15.68 -5.19 -15.83
CA GLY A 238 15.23 -4.64 -17.12
C GLY A 238 13.88 -3.91 -17.04
N GLY A 239 13.51 -3.40 -15.86
CA GLY A 239 12.31 -2.58 -15.66
C GLY A 239 10.97 -3.31 -15.85
N LYS A 240 10.96 -4.60 -16.20
CA LYS A 240 9.73 -5.36 -16.44
C LYS A 240 9.06 -5.72 -15.12
N PHE A 241 7.76 -5.51 -15.04
CA PHE A 241 6.95 -5.88 -13.88
C PHE A 241 5.95 -6.97 -14.24
N LYS A 242 5.79 -7.93 -13.34
CA LYS A 242 4.82 -9.02 -13.47
C LYS A 242 3.88 -9.01 -12.27
N ARG A 243 2.59 -8.79 -12.53
CA ARG A 243 1.56 -8.89 -11.50
C ARG A 243 1.43 -10.33 -11.02
N VAL A 244 1.43 -10.55 -9.72
CA VAL A 244 1.06 -11.82 -9.10
C VAL A 244 -0.33 -11.70 -8.46
N SER A 245 -1.15 -12.75 -8.55
CA SER A 245 -2.52 -12.75 -8.00
C SER A 245 -2.59 -12.89 -6.48
N ASP A 246 -1.57 -13.50 -5.87
CA ASP A 246 -1.53 -13.82 -4.45
C ASP A 246 -0.18 -13.47 -3.84
N LEU A 247 -0.20 -12.91 -2.64
CA LEU A 247 0.98 -12.46 -1.91
C LEU A 247 2.01 -13.57 -1.72
N TRP A 248 1.58 -14.81 -1.46
CA TRP A 248 2.48 -15.94 -1.22
C TRP A 248 3.36 -16.29 -2.44
N MET A 249 2.99 -15.88 -3.65
CA MET A 249 3.81 -16.08 -4.84
C MET A 249 5.09 -15.23 -4.83
N LEU A 250 5.17 -14.22 -3.95
CA LEU A 250 6.41 -13.53 -3.63
C LEU A 250 7.32 -14.36 -2.71
N GLY A 251 6.85 -15.44 -2.08
CA GLY A 251 7.70 -16.32 -1.24
C GLY A 251 8.34 -17.49 -1.99
N GLY A 252 7.98 -17.73 -3.26
CA GLY A 252 8.39 -18.94 -4.00
C GLY A 252 9.84 -18.91 -4.51
N ALA A 253 10.49 -20.09 -4.60
CA ALA A 253 11.86 -20.20 -5.12
C ALA A 253 12.00 -19.87 -6.62
N ASP A 254 10.89 -19.78 -7.35
CA ASP A 254 10.90 -19.37 -8.75
C ASP A 254 11.40 -17.92 -8.83
N ARG A 255 12.68 -17.77 -9.19
CA ARG A 255 13.24 -16.50 -9.59
C ARG A 255 12.91 -16.36 -11.07
N ASP A 256 11.83 -15.64 -11.39
CA ASP A 256 11.67 -15.16 -12.76
C ASP A 256 12.85 -14.22 -13.02
N GLU A 257 13.80 -14.66 -13.83
CA GLU A 257 15.00 -13.87 -14.17
C GLU A 257 14.62 -12.62 -14.99
N GLU A 258 13.44 -12.62 -15.62
CA GLU A 258 13.03 -11.63 -16.59
C GLU A 258 12.17 -10.47 -16.06
N GLY A 259 11.83 -10.42 -14.76
CA GLY A 259 11.04 -9.32 -14.23
C GLY A 259 10.87 -9.29 -12.70
N VAL A 260 10.42 -8.13 -12.20
CA VAL A 260 10.07 -7.90 -10.79
C VAL A 260 8.63 -8.33 -10.55
N ARG A 261 8.41 -9.18 -9.55
CA ARG A 261 7.05 -9.62 -9.20
C ARG A 261 6.41 -8.61 -8.25
N VAL A 262 5.19 -8.19 -8.58
CA VAL A 262 4.47 -7.16 -7.84
C VAL A 262 3.07 -7.65 -7.49
N PHE A 263 2.70 -7.53 -6.22
CA PHE A 263 1.37 -7.85 -5.70
C PHE A 263 0.61 -6.55 -5.37
N TYR A 264 -0.60 -6.41 -5.92
CA TYR A 264 -1.52 -5.28 -5.67
C TYR A 264 -2.99 -5.63 -5.98
#